data_AF-A0A9E0UFF9-F1
#
_entry.id   AF-A0A9E0UFF9-F1
#
_cell.length_a   1.000
_cell.length_b   1.000
_cell.length_c   1.000
_cell.angle_alpha   90.00
_cell.angle_beta   90.00
_cell.angle_gamma   90.00
#
_symmetry.space_group_name_H-M   'P 1'
#
loop_
_entity.id
_entity.type
_entity.pdbx_description
1 polymer ?
#
loop_
_entity_poly.entity_id
_entity_poly.type
_entity_poly.pdbx_seq_one_letter_code
_entity_poly.pdbx_strand_id
1 'polypeptide(L)'
;MKTKMLVLFALALLGTAEKATAQAADKKTARKEKKELRQSIDRARHQQALDAILDSAFVLQANAVLLENYPRQQVDFHRNFVSMEGGHFSIQMSSIAANPVLKTGGEVSRMRIRTDKKGFVRCRIDLSGIVMTSSTVYLTLYPDSNEATATVRSLRGGRGVTLEGVIVPAADAEVLRNISTY
;
A
#
# COMPACT_ATOMS: atom_id res chain seq x y z
N MET A 1 20.40 62.47 -24.39
CA MET A 1 21.00 61.17 -23.97
C MET A 1 20.25 60.51 -22.81
N LYS A 2 19.71 61.25 -21.84
CA LYS A 2 19.03 60.70 -20.64
C LYS A 2 17.77 59.86 -20.94
N THR A 3 16.96 60.22 -21.94
CA THR A 3 15.69 59.54 -22.26
C THR A 3 15.87 58.16 -22.94
N LYS A 4 16.91 57.98 -23.78
CA LYS A 4 17.21 56.69 -24.44
C LYS A 4 17.75 55.64 -23.44
N MET A 5 18.47 56.09 -22.41
CA MET A 5 19.00 55.24 -21.33
C MET A 5 17.88 54.68 -20.45
N LEU A 6 16.84 55.48 -20.17
CA LEU A 6 15.69 55.07 -19.36
C LEU A 6 14.83 53.99 -20.06
N VAL A 7 14.68 54.09 -21.40
CA VAL A 7 13.92 53.13 -22.21
C VAL A 7 14.63 51.77 -22.28
N LEU A 8 15.96 51.74 -22.41
CA LEU A 8 16.72 50.48 -22.38
C LEU A 8 16.62 49.77 -21.02
N PHE A 9 16.64 50.52 -19.92
CA PHE A 9 16.52 49.94 -18.58
C PHE A 9 15.13 49.35 -18.31
N ALA A 10 14.07 50.00 -18.82
CA ALA A 10 12.70 49.48 -18.75
C ALA A 10 12.52 48.19 -19.58
N LEU A 11 13.06 48.11 -20.79
CA LEU A 11 12.98 46.88 -21.61
C LEU A 11 13.73 45.69 -20.96
N ALA A 12 14.86 45.94 -20.30
CA ALA A 12 15.61 44.90 -19.59
C ALA A 12 14.83 44.33 -18.39
N LEU A 13 14.07 45.18 -17.68
CA LEU A 13 13.21 44.76 -16.57
C LEU A 13 11.97 43.98 -17.06
N LEU A 14 11.36 44.35 -18.18
CA LEU A 14 10.27 43.55 -18.77
C LEU A 14 10.75 42.15 -19.22
N GLY A 15 11.90 42.08 -19.90
CA GLY A 15 12.43 40.81 -20.41
C GLY A 15 12.87 39.81 -19.31
N THR A 16 13.14 40.29 -18.10
CA THR A 16 13.46 39.44 -16.93
C THR A 16 12.19 38.97 -16.20
N ALA A 17 11.16 39.81 -16.13
CA ALA A 17 9.87 39.45 -15.56
C ALA A 17 9.15 38.37 -16.39
N GLU A 18 9.20 38.45 -17.72
CA GLU A 18 8.60 37.46 -18.64
C GLU A 18 9.28 36.08 -18.57
N LYS A 19 10.61 36.04 -18.44
CA LYS A 19 11.35 34.79 -18.28
C LYS A 19 11.07 34.13 -16.93
N ALA A 20 10.96 34.92 -15.85
CA ALA A 20 10.65 34.40 -14.52
C ALA A 20 9.21 33.84 -14.45
N THR A 21 8.24 34.48 -15.12
CA THR A 21 6.85 33.99 -15.17
C THR A 21 6.70 32.75 -16.06
N ALA A 22 7.39 32.67 -17.21
CA ALA A 22 7.42 31.49 -18.06
C ALA A 22 8.04 30.28 -17.34
N GLN A 23 9.20 30.46 -16.69
CA GLN A 23 9.89 29.39 -15.96
C GLN A 23 9.10 28.90 -14.73
N ALA A 24 8.34 29.79 -14.08
CA ALA A 24 7.42 29.42 -13.00
C ALA A 24 6.17 28.70 -13.51
N ALA A 25 5.64 29.09 -14.67
CA ALA A 25 4.52 28.42 -15.34
C ALA A 25 4.92 27.00 -15.77
N ASP A 26 6.07 26.82 -16.40
CA ASP A 26 6.62 25.53 -16.85
C ASP A 26 6.88 24.58 -15.67
N LYS A 27 7.37 25.10 -14.54
CA LYS A 27 7.55 24.31 -13.31
C LYS A 27 6.20 23.88 -12.71
N LYS A 28 5.16 24.70 -12.85
CA LYS A 28 3.82 24.42 -12.33
C LYS A 28 3.09 23.40 -13.20
N THR A 29 3.21 23.49 -14.53
CA THR A 29 2.69 22.49 -15.48
C THR A 29 3.37 21.14 -15.29
N ALA A 30 4.70 21.09 -15.24
CA ALA A 30 5.45 19.84 -15.01
C ALA A 30 5.08 19.17 -13.66
N ARG A 31 4.83 19.96 -12.60
CA ARG A 31 4.33 19.44 -11.32
C ARG A 31 2.92 18.87 -11.42
N LYS A 32 2.04 19.50 -12.21
CA LYS A 32 0.66 19.05 -12.42
C LYS A 32 0.64 17.74 -13.21
N GLU A 33 1.39 17.66 -14.31
CA GLU A 33 1.54 16.46 -15.13
C GLU A 33 2.10 15.29 -14.32
N LYS A 34 3.16 15.53 -13.53
CA LYS A 34 3.71 14.50 -12.63
C LYS A 34 2.70 14.03 -11.58
N LYS A 35 1.83 14.92 -11.10
CA LYS A 35 0.77 14.55 -10.15
C LYS A 35 -0.31 13.71 -10.83
N GLU A 36 -0.75 14.10 -12.03
CA GLU A 36 -1.75 13.38 -12.81
C GLU A 36 -1.26 11.98 -13.20
N LEU A 37 0.01 11.87 -13.61
CA LEU A 37 0.65 10.58 -13.91
C LEU A 37 0.75 9.68 -12.67
N ARG A 38 1.08 10.24 -11.50
CA ARG A 38 1.06 9.47 -10.24
C ARG A 38 -0.35 8.97 -9.92
N GLN A 39 -1.34 9.84 -10.05
CA GLN A 39 -2.73 9.47 -9.80
C GLN A 39 -3.25 8.41 -10.78
N SER A 40 -2.85 8.43 -12.04
CA SER A 40 -3.24 7.39 -12.99
C SER A 40 -2.60 6.04 -12.65
N ILE A 41 -1.33 6.04 -12.24
CA ILE A 41 -0.63 4.84 -11.76
C ILE A 41 -1.30 4.29 -10.49
N ASP A 42 -1.58 5.14 -9.51
CA ASP A 42 -2.17 4.71 -8.24
C ASP A 42 -3.58 4.14 -8.42
N ARG A 43 -4.39 4.72 -9.33
CA ARG A 43 -5.69 4.16 -9.73
C ARG A 43 -5.56 2.80 -10.41
N ALA A 44 -4.60 2.64 -11.32
CA ALA A 44 -4.36 1.35 -11.96
C ALA A 44 -3.95 0.28 -10.95
N ARG A 45 -3.07 0.62 -10.01
CA ARG A 45 -2.66 -0.25 -8.90
C ARG A 45 -3.82 -0.58 -7.96
N HIS A 46 -4.66 0.40 -7.65
CA HIS A 46 -5.86 0.21 -6.85
C HIS A 46 -6.80 -0.81 -7.51
N GLN A 47 -7.04 -0.68 -8.81
CA GLN A 47 -7.87 -1.61 -9.55
C GLN A 47 -7.26 -3.03 -9.54
N GLN A 48 -5.96 -3.16 -9.80
CA GLN A 48 -5.26 -4.45 -9.72
C GLN A 48 -5.37 -5.10 -8.33
N ALA A 49 -5.22 -4.30 -7.27
CA ALA A 49 -5.36 -4.78 -5.90
C ALA A 49 -6.81 -5.21 -5.58
N LEU A 50 -7.80 -4.45 -6.07
CA LEU A 50 -9.21 -4.79 -5.92
C LEU A 50 -9.54 -6.10 -6.64
N ASP A 51 -9.11 -6.25 -7.88
CA ASP A 51 -9.32 -7.47 -8.67
C ASP A 51 -8.68 -8.68 -7.97
N ALA A 52 -7.43 -8.54 -7.50
CA ALA A 52 -6.75 -9.59 -6.75
C ALA A 52 -7.46 -9.99 -5.44
N ILE A 53 -8.09 -9.03 -4.74
CA ILE A 53 -8.91 -9.28 -3.55
C ILE A 53 -10.19 -10.03 -3.92
N LEU A 54 -10.87 -9.62 -5.00
CA LEU A 54 -12.11 -10.26 -5.48
C LEU A 54 -11.85 -11.69 -5.92
N ASP A 55 -10.71 -11.93 -6.58
CA ASP A 55 -10.26 -13.24 -7.03
C ASP A 55 -9.67 -14.10 -5.90
N SER A 56 -9.52 -13.54 -4.69
CA SER A 56 -8.87 -14.22 -3.55
C SER A 56 -7.49 -14.77 -3.92
N ALA A 57 -6.72 -13.98 -4.68
CA ALA A 57 -5.40 -14.33 -5.22
C ALA A 57 -4.45 -13.14 -5.09
N PHE A 58 -4.05 -12.83 -3.85
CA PHE A 58 -3.28 -11.63 -3.54
C PHE A 58 -2.20 -11.86 -2.47
N VAL A 59 -1.23 -10.95 -2.46
CA VAL A 59 -0.23 -10.84 -1.40
C VAL A 59 -0.18 -9.41 -0.89
N LEU A 60 -0.22 -9.24 0.44
CA LEU A 60 0.16 -7.99 1.09
C LEU A 60 1.64 -8.04 1.43
N GLN A 61 2.44 -7.25 0.71
CA GLN A 61 3.87 -7.08 0.96
C GLN A 61 4.04 -6.02 2.04
N ALA A 62 4.38 -6.43 3.26
CA ALA A 62 4.37 -5.53 4.40
C ALA A 62 5.67 -4.72 4.47
N ASN A 63 5.54 -3.41 4.64
CA ASN A 63 6.66 -2.52 4.96
C ASN A 63 6.65 -2.09 6.43
N ALA A 64 5.53 -2.30 7.15
CA ALA A 64 5.50 -2.09 8.59
C ALA A 64 4.58 -3.07 9.31
N VAL A 65 4.82 -3.20 10.61
CA VAL A 65 3.99 -4.00 11.53
C VAL A 65 3.64 -3.17 12.75
N LEU A 66 2.39 -3.30 13.19
CA LEU A 66 1.90 -2.80 14.45
C LEU A 66 1.49 -4.00 15.32
N LEU A 67 2.22 -4.15 16.42
CA LEU A 67 1.93 -5.12 17.48
C LEU A 67 1.32 -4.36 18.66
N GLU A 68 0.31 -4.95 19.29
CA GLU A 68 -0.31 -4.37 20.47
C GLU A 68 0.74 -4.14 21.58
N ASN A 69 0.80 -2.90 22.08
CA ASN A 69 1.77 -2.40 23.08
C ASN A 69 3.20 -2.16 22.58
N TYR A 70 3.46 -2.23 21.28
CA TYR A 70 4.76 -1.90 20.70
C TYR A 70 4.65 -0.74 19.70
N PRO A 71 5.72 0.07 19.55
CA PRO A 71 5.75 1.08 18.51
C PRO A 71 5.68 0.42 17.12
N ARG A 72 5.14 1.17 16.15
CA ARG A 72 5.18 0.80 14.73
C ARG A 72 6.61 0.53 14.30
N GLN A 73 6.84 -0.63 13.69
CA GLN A 73 8.17 -1.03 13.23
C GLN A 73 8.20 -1.21 11.71
N GLN A 74 9.22 -0.65 11.06
CA GLN A 74 9.50 -0.88 9.65
C GLN A 74 10.08 -2.29 9.47
N VAL A 75 9.67 -2.97 8.41
CA VAL A 75 10.05 -4.35 8.13
C VAL A 75 10.36 -4.58 6.66
N ASP A 76 11.08 -5.66 6.39
CA ASP A 76 11.37 -6.14 5.05
C ASP A 76 10.23 -7.04 4.55
N PHE A 77 9.65 -6.72 3.38
CA PHE A 77 8.51 -7.45 2.85
C PHE A 77 8.85 -8.89 2.41
N HIS A 78 10.11 -9.21 2.10
CA HIS A 78 10.53 -10.58 1.76
C HIS A 78 10.36 -11.53 2.94
N ARG A 79 10.30 -10.99 4.17
CA ARG A 79 10.17 -11.77 5.41
C ARG A 79 8.87 -11.49 6.17
N ASN A 80 8.08 -10.52 5.71
CA ASN A 80 6.88 -10.05 6.39
C ASN A 80 5.77 -9.80 5.35
N PHE A 81 4.84 -10.74 5.23
CA PHE A 81 3.76 -10.67 4.24
C PHE A 81 2.54 -11.50 4.66
N VAL A 82 1.41 -11.20 4.03
CA VAL A 82 0.20 -12.02 4.05
C VAL A 82 -0.04 -12.55 2.64
N SER A 83 -0.41 -13.82 2.48
CA SER A 83 -0.87 -14.36 1.20
C SER A 83 -2.29 -14.93 1.31
N MET A 84 -3.02 -14.80 0.21
CA MET A 84 -4.32 -15.40 -0.02
C MET A 84 -4.30 -16.03 -1.41
N GLU A 85 -4.40 -17.36 -1.48
CA GLU A 85 -4.43 -18.07 -2.76
C GLU A 85 -5.07 -19.45 -2.59
N GLY A 86 -5.90 -19.86 -3.55
CA GLY A 86 -6.48 -21.21 -3.56
C GLY A 86 -7.37 -21.55 -2.35
N GLY A 87 -7.95 -20.55 -1.69
CA GLY A 87 -8.73 -20.74 -0.45
C GLY A 87 -7.88 -20.86 0.82
N HIS A 88 -6.56 -20.73 0.71
CA HIS A 88 -5.63 -20.73 1.83
C HIS A 88 -5.17 -19.31 2.16
N PHE A 89 -5.16 -18.99 3.45
CA PHE A 89 -4.56 -17.77 3.97
C PHE A 89 -3.27 -18.10 4.70
N SER A 90 -2.23 -17.30 4.51
CA SER A 90 -1.01 -17.39 5.31
C SER A 90 -0.53 -16.03 5.77
N ILE A 91 0.08 -15.99 6.95
CA ILE A 91 0.86 -14.87 7.44
C ILE A 91 2.26 -15.35 7.76
N GLN A 92 3.25 -14.63 7.24
CA GLN A 92 4.65 -14.80 7.58
C GLN A 92 5.17 -13.49 8.16
N MET A 93 5.75 -13.56 9.35
CA MET A 93 6.41 -12.43 10.00
C MET A 93 7.70 -12.90 10.66
N SER A 94 8.82 -12.33 10.25
CA SER A 94 10.09 -12.52 10.96
C SER A 94 10.03 -11.88 12.35
N SER A 95 10.74 -12.47 13.32
CA SER A 95 10.74 -11.98 14.71
C SER A 95 11.04 -10.48 14.77
N ILE A 96 10.04 -9.73 15.22
CA ILE A 96 10.15 -8.35 15.64
C ILE A 96 10.20 -8.37 17.17
N ALA A 97 11.31 -7.90 17.75
CA ALA A 97 11.49 -7.71 19.19
C ALA A 97 11.13 -8.95 20.05
N ALA A 98 11.92 -10.02 19.92
CA ALA A 98 11.84 -11.25 20.74
C ALA A 98 10.52 -12.04 20.69
N ASN A 99 9.53 -11.63 19.90
CA ASN A 99 8.34 -12.43 19.64
C ASN A 99 8.64 -13.52 18.60
N PRO A 100 8.13 -14.75 18.77
CA PRO A 100 8.41 -15.86 17.87
C PRO A 100 8.03 -15.52 16.42
N VAL A 101 8.77 -16.10 15.48
CA VAL A 101 8.44 -16.06 14.05
C VAL A 101 7.01 -16.58 13.89
N LEU A 102 6.09 -15.71 13.47
CA LEU A 102 4.72 -16.11 13.19
C LEU A 102 4.65 -16.56 11.73
N LYS A 103 4.76 -17.87 11.52
CA LYS A 103 4.35 -18.53 10.28
C LYS A 103 3.10 -19.32 10.61
N THR A 104 1.96 -18.84 10.17
CA THR A 104 0.70 -19.53 10.41
C THR A 104 -0.21 -19.36 9.22
N GLY A 105 -0.92 -20.43 8.86
CA GLY A 105 -1.94 -20.40 7.83
C GLY A 105 -3.17 -21.18 8.24
N GLY A 106 -4.22 -21.03 7.45
CA GLY A 106 -5.49 -21.72 7.63
C GLY A 106 -6.36 -21.64 6.39
N GLU A 107 -7.39 -22.47 6.37
CA GLU A 107 -8.39 -22.49 5.33
C GLU A 107 -9.34 -21.31 5.49
N VAL A 108 -9.73 -20.68 4.39
CA VAL A 108 -10.76 -19.64 4.39
C VAL A 108 -12.13 -20.28 4.46
N SER A 109 -12.78 -20.16 5.62
CA SER A 109 -14.15 -20.62 5.80
C SER A 109 -15.18 -19.64 5.21
N ARG A 110 -14.86 -18.35 5.21
CA ARG A 110 -15.74 -17.30 4.67
C ARG A 110 -14.96 -16.02 4.41
N MET A 111 -15.23 -15.39 3.27
CA MET A 111 -14.76 -14.03 2.98
C MET A 111 -15.95 -13.12 2.69
N ARG A 112 -15.97 -11.93 3.29
CA ARG A 112 -16.99 -10.90 3.05
C ARG A 112 -16.30 -9.61 2.67
N ILE A 113 -16.64 -9.08 1.49
CA ILE A 113 -16.05 -7.87 0.93
C ILE A 113 -17.12 -6.78 0.90
N ARG A 114 -16.77 -5.56 1.34
CA ARG A 114 -17.64 -4.39 1.28
C ARG A 114 -16.83 -3.14 0.97
N THR A 115 -17.32 -2.32 0.06
CA THR A 115 -16.78 -0.98 -0.20
C THR A 115 -17.62 0.06 0.52
N ASP A 116 -16.99 0.98 1.24
CA ASP A 116 -17.70 2.07 1.92
C ASP A 116 -17.86 3.32 1.04
N LYS A 117 -18.62 4.29 1.54
CA LYS A 117 -18.88 5.57 0.83
C LYS A 117 -17.63 6.41 0.57
N LYS A 118 -16.53 6.14 1.28
CA LYS A 118 -15.24 6.83 1.13
C LYS A 118 -14.28 6.06 0.21
N GLY A 119 -14.70 4.93 -0.37
CA GLY A 119 -13.90 4.12 -1.27
C GLY A 119 -13.01 3.08 -0.58
N PHE A 120 -13.11 2.89 0.74
CA PHE A 120 -12.35 1.86 1.42
C PHE A 120 -12.96 0.50 1.14
N VAL A 121 -12.16 -0.46 0.67
CA VAL A 121 -12.58 -1.84 0.49
C VAL A 121 -12.20 -2.62 1.75
N ARG A 122 -13.19 -3.11 2.47
CA ARG A 122 -13.03 -3.85 3.72
C ARG A 122 -13.38 -5.32 3.51
N CYS A 123 -12.44 -6.19 3.83
CA CYS A 123 -12.64 -7.62 3.80
C CYS A 123 -12.58 -8.20 5.21
N ARG A 124 -13.59 -9.00 5.56
CA ARG A 124 -13.56 -9.87 6.72
C ARG A 124 -13.33 -11.29 6.24
N ILE A 125 -12.26 -11.92 6.68
CA ILE A 125 -11.90 -13.29 6.33
C ILE A 125 -11.95 -14.12 7.62
N ASP A 126 -12.87 -15.07 7.66
CA ASP A 126 -13.01 -16.02 8.77
C ASP A 126 -12.21 -17.29 8.41
N LEU A 127 -11.25 -17.67 9.25
CA LEU A 127 -10.36 -18.82 9.01
C LEU A 127 -10.75 -20.06 9.83
N SER A 128 -10.56 -21.23 9.25
CA SER A 128 -10.74 -22.56 9.85
C SER A 128 -9.44 -23.37 9.77
N GLY A 129 -9.23 -24.29 10.72
CA GLY A 129 -8.07 -25.20 10.75
C GLY A 129 -7.31 -25.23 12.07
N ILE A 130 -6.46 -26.25 12.25
CA ILE A 130 -5.86 -26.68 13.53
C ILE A 130 -4.91 -25.62 14.12
N VAL A 131 -4.10 -24.95 13.29
CA VAL A 131 -3.04 -24.03 13.78
C VAL A 131 -3.60 -22.65 14.14
N MET A 132 -4.61 -22.18 13.40
CA MET A 132 -5.20 -20.84 13.54
C MET A 132 -6.62 -20.85 14.08
N THR A 133 -7.01 -21.97 14.73
CA THR A 133 -8.36 -22.27 15.24
C THR A 133 -9.06 -21.00 15.74
N SER A 134 -10.03 -20.54 14.95
CA SER A 134 -10.88 -19.38 15.23
C SER A 134 -10.13 -18.04 15.20
N SER A 135 -9.63 -17.64 14.03
CA SER A 135 -9.07 -16.31 13.80
C SER A 135 -9.87 -15.56 12.73
N THR A 136 -9.96 -14.25 12.88
CA THR A 136 -10.54 -13.37 11.87
C THR A 136 -9.46 -12.42 11.37
N VAL A 137 -9.35 -12.30 10.05
CA VAL A 137 -8.53 -11.28 9.40
C VAL A 137 -9.42 -10.15 8.94
N TYR A 138 -9.01 -8.94 9.25
CA TYR A 138 -9.60 -7.70 8.75
C TYR A 138 -8.61 -7.07 7.78
N LEU A 139 -8.95 -7.12 6.50
CA LEU A 139 -8.18 -6.47 5.44
C LEU A 139 -8.86 -5.14 5.08
N THR A 140 -8.09 -4.07 4.94
CA THR A 140 -8.57 -2.79 4.39
C THR A 140 -7.64 -2.33 3.29
N LEU A 141 -8.18 -2.16 2.07
CA LEU A 141 -7.50 -1.50 0.95
C LEU A 141 -7.94 -0.02 0.94
N TYR A 142 -6.95 0.88 0.88
CA TYR A 142 -7.18 2.32 0.88
C TYR A 142 -7.73 2.81 -0.48
N PRO A 143 -8.55 3.87 -0.50
CA PRO A 143 -9.09 4.43 -1.73
C PRO A 143 -7.96 4.94 -2.64
N ASP A 144 -8.13 4.79 -3.96
CA ASP A 144 -7.24 5.34 -4.99
C ASP A 144 -5.75 4.91 -4.90
N SER A 145 -5.41 3.89 -4.10
CA SER A 145 -4.07 3.30 -4.03
C SER A 145 -4.12 1.79 -3.78
N ASN A 146 -2.99 1.10 -3.90
CA ASN A 146 -2.86 -0.29 -3.48
C ASN A 146 -2.33 -0.45 -2.05
N GLU A 147 -2.25 0.64 -1.28
CA GLU A 147 -1.90 0.56 0.13
C GLU A 147 -2.98 -0.20 0.88
N ALA A 148 -2.59 -1.00 1.86
CA ALA A 148 -3.52 -1.80 2.62
C ALA A 148 -3.01 -2.12 4.03
N THR A 149 -3.95 -2.55 4.87
CA THR A 149 -3.67 -3.14 6.17
C THR A 149 -4.34 -4.50 6.30
N ALA A 150 -3.65 -5.45 6.94
CA ALA A 150 -4.20 -6.74 7.34
C ALA A 150 -4.02 -6.93 8.85
N THR A 151 -5.13 -6.92 9.58
CA THR A 151 -5.13 -7.22 11.03
C THR A 151 -5.61 -8.63 11.28
N VAL A 152 -4.74 -9.47 11.83
CA VAL A 152 -5.07 -10.83 12.25
C VAL A 152 -5.42 -10.80 13.74
N ARG A 153 -6.62 -11.26 14.10
CA ARG A 153 -7.08 -11.34 15.49
C ARG A 153 -7.56 -12.75 15.82
N SER A 154 -7.05 -13.32 16.91
CA SER A 154 -7.57 -14.57 17.46
C SER A 154 -8.88 -14.32 18.21
N LEU A 155 -9.85 -15.24 18.08
CA LEU A 155 -11.12 -15.21 18.82
C LEU A 155 -10.99 -15.75 20.25
N ARG A 156 -9.83 -16.29 20.64
CA ARG A 156 -9.55 -16.82 22.00
C ARG A 156 -8.83 -15.83 22.93
N GLY A 157 -8.91 -14.54 22.66
CA GLY A 157 -8.31 -13.50 23.53
C GLY A 157 -6.82 -13.25 23.30
N GLY A 158 -6.29 -13.58 22.11
CA GLY A 158 -4.93 -13.21 21.71
C GLY A 158 -4.83 -11.77 21.20
N ARG A 159 -3.65 -11.16 21.40
CA ARG A 159 -3.30 -9.82 20.87
C ARG A 159 -3.33 -9.83 19.34
N GLY A 160 -3.85 -8.75 18.75
CA GLY A 160 -3.90 -8.60 17.30
C GLY A 160 -2.54 -8.23 16.71
N VAL A 161 -2.27 -8.69 15.48
CA VAL A 161 -1.11 -8.27 14.69
C VAL A 161 -1.60 -7.55 13.44
N THR A 162 -1.10 -6.36 13.16
CA THR A 162 -1.43 -5.61 11.93
C THR A 162 -0.20 -5.47 11.06
N LEU A 163 -0.31 -5.91 9.80
CA LEU A 163 0.66 -5.64 8.75
C LEU A 163 0.16 -4.47 7.90
N GLU A 164 1.02 -3.50 7.66
CA GLU A 164 0.80 -2.40 6.71
C GLU A 164 1.71 -2.60 5.50
N GLY A 165 1.20 -2.30 4.31
CA GLY A 165 1.97 -2.46 3.09
C GLY A 165 1.15 -2.21 1.84
N VAL A 166 1.51 -2.90 0.77
CA VAL A 166 0.80 -2.84 -0.51
C VAL A 166 0.25 -4.20 -0.89
N ILE A 167 -0.93 -4.22 -1.51
CA ILE A 167 -1.48 -5.42 -2.12
C ILE A 167 -1.04 -5.49 -3.58
N VAL A 168 -0.62 -6.70 -3.97
CA VAL A 168 -0.31 -7.06 -5.36
C VAL A 168 -1.00 -8.39 -5.70
N PRO A 169 -1.32 -8.63 -6.98
CA PRO A 169 -1.74 -9.96 -7.43
C PRO A 169 -0.72 -11.03 -7.02
N ALA A 170 -1.18 -12.22 -6.62
CA ALA A 170 -0.28 -13.29 -6.18
C ALA A 170 0.76 -13.66 -7.26
N ALA A 171 0.36 -13.66 -8.53
CA ALA A 171 1.26 -13.92 -9.67
C ALA A 171 2.39 -12.88 -9.83
N ASP A 172 2.15 -11.65 -9.39
CA ASP A 172 3.10 -10.54 -9.47
C ASP A 172 3.93 -10.36 -8.19
N ALA A 173 3.61 -11.13 -7.14
CA ALA A 173 4.22 -10.98 -5.83
C ALA A 173 5.70 -11.41 -5.84
N GLU A 174 6.59 -10.42 -5.77
CA GLU A 174 8.04 -10.64 -5.70
C GLU A 174 8.44 -11.53 -4.52
N VAL A 175 7.73 -11.41 -3.39
CA VAL A 175 8.03 -12.22 -2.20
C VAL A 175 7.82 -13.72 -2.42
N LEU A 176 6.86 -14.12 -3.26
CA LEU A 176 6.62 -15.53 -3.54
C LEU A 176 7.69 -16.11 -4.48
N ARG A 177 8.30 -15.28 -5.34
CA ARG A 177 9.37 -15.70 -6.26
C ARG A 177 10.62 -16.19 -5.52
N ASN A 178 10.89 -15.66 -4.33
CA ASN A 178 12.06 -16.04 -3.51
C ASN A 178 11.80 -17.24 -2.58
N ILE A 179 10.54 -17.67 -2.42
CA ILE A 179 10.18 -18.81 -1.56
C ILE A 179 10.21 -20.12 -2.34
N SER A 180 10.00 -20.08 -3.66
CA SER A 180 10.02 -21.27 -4.54
C SER A 180 11.42 -21.83 -4.82
N THR A 181 12.49 -21.24 -4.28
CA THR A 181 13.89 -21.61 -4.59
C THR A 181 14.55 -22.51 -3.53
N TYR A 182 13.78 -23.12 -2.61
CA TYR A 182 14.28 -24.07 -1.61
C TYR A 182 13.38 -25.30 -1.50
#